data_AF-A0A9P1H3D1-F1
#
_entry.id   AF-A0A9P1H3D1-F1
#
_cell.length_a   1.000
_cell.length_b   1.000
_cell.length_c   1.000
_cell.angle_alpha   90.00
_cell.angle_beta   90.00
_cell.angle_gamma   90.00
#
_symmetry.space_group_name_H-M   'P 1'
#
loop_
_entity.id
_entity.type
_entity.pdbx_description
1 polymer ?
#
loop_
_entity_poly.entity_id
_entity_poly.type
_entity_poly.pdbx_seq_one_letter_code
_entity_poly.pdbx_strand_id
1 'polypeptide(L)'
;MPANATSSDVKVAADALSPVDASSKPATATHIRFNAFPYTGLNDFFMNCETGFFSIGAGGGHYGLWIDSSIEHGHSSRCATFGNEPLSQQGEKFYVINAELWVVGG
;
A
#
# COMPACT_ATOMS: atom_id res chain seq x y z
N MET A 1 -34.39 3.80 59.27
CA MET A 1 -33.38 2.75 59.56
C MET A 1 -34.15 1.45 59.72
N PRO A 2 -33.94 0.42 58.89
CA PRO A 2 -32.69 -0.35 58.77
C PRO A 2 -32.11 -0.32 57.33
N ALA A 3 -30.79 -0.40 57.08
CA ALA A 3 -29.82 -1.52 57.26
C ALA A 3 -30.15 -2.69 56.31
N ASN A 4 -29.45 -2.83 55.18
CA ASN A 4 -28.12 -3.40 54.92
C ASN A 4 -28.12 -4.93 54.76
N ALA A 5 -27.32 -5.40 53.78
CA ALA A 5 -26.80 -6.76 53.58
C ALA A 5 -27.86 -7.84 53.20
N THR A 6 -27.64 -8.86 52.36
CA THR A 6 -26.46 -9.51 51.77
C THR A 6 -26.96 -10.60 50.79
N SER A 7 -26.03 -11.19 50.02
CA SER A 7 -25.95 -12.62 49.70
C SER A 7 -26.33 -13.12 48.29
N SER A 8 -25.28 -13.42 47.52
CA SER A 8 -24.96 -14.68 46.81
C SER A 8 -26.02 -15.46 46.02
N ASP A 9 -25.69 -15.62 44.73
CA ASP A 9 -25.74 -16.84 43.91
C ASP A 9 -27.09 -17.50 43.54
N VAL A 10 -27.49 -17.33 42.28
CA VAL A 10 -28.21 -18.36 41.51
C VAL A 10 -27.54 -18.54 40.14
N LYS A 11 -26.93 -19.71 39.96
CA LYS A 11 -26.37 -20.30 38.74
C LYS A 11 -27.49 -20.73 37.79
N VAL A 12 -27.44 -20.36 36.50
CA VAL A 12 -27.80 -21.25 35.37
C VAL A 12 -27.05 -20.80 34.11
N ALA A 13 -26.27 -21.71 33.52
CA ALA A 13 -25.67 -21.56 32.19
C ALA A 13 -26.71 -21.88 31.11
N ALA A 14 -26.73 -21.12 30.02
CA ALA A 14 -27.29 -21.55 28.75
C ALA A 14 -26.54 -20.85 27.61
N ASP A 15 -25.89 -21.68 26.79
CA ASP A 15 -25.08 -21.34 25.64
C ASP A 15 -25.82 -20.61 24.52
N ALA A 16 -25.02 -19.84 23.78
CA ALA A 16 -25.07 -19.63 22.33
C ALA A 16 -26.27 -18.87 21.71
N LEU A 17 -25.98 -17.64 21.27
CA LEU A 17 -25.81 -17.25 19.86
C LEU A 17 -25.90 -15.70 19.80
N SER A 18 -24.77 -15.02 19.57
CA SER A 18 -24.78 -13.58 19.30
C SER A 18 -25.37 -13.30 17.91
N PRO A 19 -26.14 -12.21 17.72
CA PRO A 19 -26.70 -11.88 16.42
C PRO A 19 -25.58 -11.62 15.41
N VAL A 20 -25.74 -12.23 14.24
CA VAL A 20 -24.87 -12.08 13.06
C VAL A 20 -24.59 -10.61 12.74
N ASP A 21 -23.30 -10.27 12.62
CA ASP A 21 -22.82 -8.96 12.18
C ASP A 21 -23.34 -8.65 10.75
N ALA A 22 -24.39 -7.85 10.68
CA ALA A 22 -24.96 -7.33 9.45
C ALA A 22 -24.15 -6.13 8.90
N SER A 23 -22.83 -6.27 8.77
CA SER A 23 -21.95 -5.24 8.19
C SER A 23 -20.96 -5.80 7.18
N SER A 24 -21.40 -6.69 6.28
CA SER A 24 -20.70 -6.90 5.01
C SER A 24 -21.07 -5.76 4.06
N LYS A 25 -20.44 -4.60 4.28
CA LYS A 25 -20.45 -3.50 3.31
C LYS A 25 -19.89 -4.08 2.00
N PRO A 26 -20.61 -4.03 0.87
CA PRO A 26 -20.09 -4.56 -0.38
C PRO A 26 -18.78 -3.82 -0.66
N ALA A 27 -17.72 -4.58 -0.97
CA ALA A 27 -16.44 -4.02 -1.38
C ALA A 27 -16.71 -3.13 -2.60
N THR A 28 -16.80 -1.82 -2.36
CA THR A 28 -16.95 -0.82 -3.41
C THR A 28 -15.80 -1.05 -4.37
N ALA A 29 -16.12 -1.33 -5.63
CA ALA A 29 -15.15 -1.46 -6.71
C ALA A 29 -14.12 -0.33 -6.58
N THR A 30 -12.86 -0.69 -6.38
CA THR A 30 -11.76 0.24 -6.15
C THR A 30 -11.57 1.06 -7.42
N HIS A 31 -12.10 2.28 -7.42
CA HIS A 31 -11.88 3.21 -8.51
C HIS A 31 -10.38 3.48 -8.62
N ILE A 32 -9.80 3.18 -9.78
CA ILE A 32 -8.39 3.50 -10.07
C ILE A 32 -8.24 5.02 -9.90
N ARG A 33 -7.33 5.45 -9.03
CA ARG A 33 -7.01 6.86 -8.80
C ARG A 33 -5.69 7.18 -9.45
N PHE A 34 -5.70 8.18 -10.31
CA PHE A 34 -4.48 8.72 -10.90
C PHE A 34 -3.82 9.68 -9.91
N ASN A 35 -2.56 9.40 -9.56
CA ASN A 35 -1.71 10.27 -8.76
C ASN A 35 -0.50 10.65 -9.60
N ALA A 36 -0.20 11.94 -9.68
CA ALA A 36 1.01 12.46 -10.33
C ALA A 36 1.98 12.99 -9.27
N PHE A 37 3.26 12.64 -9.42
CA PHE A 37 4.33 13.03 -8.50
C PHE A 37 5.38 13.83 -9.28
N PRO A 38 5.25 15.16 -9.36
CA PRO A 38 6.21 16.00 -10.07
C PRO A 38 7.56 16.07 -9.33
N TYR A 39 8.59 16.51 -10.05
CA TYR A 39 9.92 16.74 -9.47
C TYR A 39 9.86 17.71 -8.28
N THR A 40 10.51 17.35 -7.17
CA THR A 40 10.49 18.12 -5.91
C THR A 40 11.53 19.23 -5.84
N GLY A 41 12.60 19.17 -6.65
CA GLY A 41 13.74 20.09 -6.53
C GLY A 41 14.78 19.68 -5.47
N LEU A 42 14.60 18.56 -4.76
CA LEU A 42 15.46 18.19 -3.64
C LEU A 42 16.75 17.48 -4.05
N ASN A 43 16.77 16.82 -5.21
CA ASN A 43 17.95 16.15 -5.78
C ASN A 43 17.70 15.75 -7.24
N ASP A 44 18.76 15.58 -8.03
CA ASP A 44 18.65 15.30 -9.46
C ASP A 44 18.78 13.80 -9.81
N PHE A 45 18.42 12.90 -8.89
CA PHE A 45 18.53 11.43 -9.10
C PHE A 45 17.36 10.88 -9.92
N PHE A 46 17.20 11.38 -11.15
CA PHE A 46 16.02 11.09 -11.99
C PHE A 46 15.95 9.66 -12.48
N MET A 47 17.06 9.12 -13.01
CA MET A 47 17.09 7.77 -13.57
C MET A 47 18.47 7.14 -13.44
N ASN A 48 18.51 5.83 -13.23
CA ASN A 48 19.72 5.03 -13.30
C ASN A 48 19.42 3.76 -14.10
N CYS A 49 20.36 3.33 -14.93
CA CYS A 49 20.21 2.11 -15.73
C CYS A 49 21.54 1.36 -15.72
N GLU A 50 21.50 0.14 -15.23
CA GLU A 50 22.62 -0.77 -15.12
C GLU A 50 22.25 -2.12 -15.74
N THR A 51 23.24 -2.98 -15.97
CA THR A 51 22.99 -4.32 -16.54
C THR A 51 21.98 -5.14 -15.74
N GLY A 52 21.87 -4.90 -14.42
CA GLY A 52 20.98 -5.65 -13.54
C GLY A 52 19.59 -5.06 -13.36
N PHE A 53 19.39 -3.77 -13.65
CA PHE A 53 18.14 -3.07 -13.36
C PHE A 53 18.05 -1.71 -14.05
N PHE A 54 16.83 -1.14 -14.09
CA PHE A 54 16.68 0.29 -14.24
C PHE A 54 15.83 0.86 -13.10
N SER A 55 16.06 2.12 -12.75
CA SER A 55 15.29 2.84 -11.74
C SER A 55 14.97 4.26 -12.16
N ILE A 56 13.88 4.77 -11.60
CA ILE A 56 13.39 6.14 -11.77
C ILE A 56 13.12 6.73 -10.39
N GLY A 57 13.78 7.86 -10.12
CA GLY A 57 13.70 8.56 -8.84
C GLY A 57 14.46 7.85 -7.73
N ALA A 58 15.14 8.61 -6.89
CA ALA A 58 15.83 8.08 -5.73
C ALA A 58 15.86 9.06 -4.54
N GLY A 59 16.63 8.72 -3.52
CA GLY A 59 16.85 9.53 -2.33
C GLY A 59 16.26 8.90 -1.07
N GLY A 60 16.94 9.13 0.06
CA GLY A 60 16.63 8.43 1.30
C GLY A 60 17.02 6.94 1.30
N GLY A 61 17.84 6.48 0.35
CA GLY A 61 18.28 5.09 0.24
C GLY A 61 17.32 4.17 -0.53
N HIS A 62 16.28 4.73 -1.16
CA HIS A 62 15.25 3.97 -1.87
C HIS A 62 15.06 4.48 -3.31
N TYR A 63 14.40 3.66 -4.12
CA TYR A 63 13.99 4.00 -5.49
C TYR A 63 12.50 4.31 -5.53
N GLY A 64 12.12 5.34 -6.30
CA GLY A 64 10.71 5.63 -6.59
C GLY A 64 10.09 4.49 -7.39
N LEU A 65 10.82 4.02 -8.40
CA LEU A 65 10.55 2.83 -9.18
C LEU A 65 11.87 2.13 -9.48
N TRP A 66 11.90 0.81 -9.31
CA TRP A 66 13.01 -0.06 -9.67
C TRP A 66 12.43 -1.29 -10.37
N ILE A 67 13.03 -1.71 -11.47
CA ILE A 67 12.65 -2.91 -12.21
C ILE A 67 13.91 -3.70 -12.53
N ASP A 68 13.86 -5.02 -12.37
CA ASP A 68 14.96 -5.90 -12.70
C ASP A 68 15.25 -6.00 -14.21
N SER A 69 16.41 -6.55 -14.54
CA SER A 69 16.84 -6.74 -15.94
C SER A 69 15.95 -7.68 -16.78
N SER A 70 15.16 -8.56 -16.14
CA SER A 70 14.19 -9.41 -16.87
C SER A 70 12.84 -8.73 -17.09
N ILE A 71 12.61 -7.55 -16.50
CA ILE A 71 11.33 -6.82 -16.59
C ILE A 71 10.19 -7.68 -16.02
N GLU A 72 10.45 -8.39 -14.92
CA GLU A 72 9.49 -9.29 -14.27
C GLU A 72 9.18 -8.83 -12.84
N HIS A 73 10.19 -8.34 -12.12
CA HIS A 73 10.05 -7.93 -10.73
C HIS A 73 10.29 -6.45 -10.57
N GLY A 74 9.40 -5.81 -9.81
CA GLY A 74 9.49 -4.40 -9.48
C GLY A 74 9.52 -4.14 -7.98
N HIS A 75 10.16 -3.01 -7.63
CA HIS A 75 10.10 -2.41 -6.32
C HIS A 75 9.77 -0.92 -6.44
N SER A 76 9.00 -0.40 -5.50
CA SER A 76 8.66 1.01 -5.40
C SER A 76 8.53 1.43 -3.95
N SER A 77 9.24 2.48 -3.56
CA SER A 77 9.11 3.10 -2.25
C SER A 77 9.05 4.61 -2.36
N ARG A 78 8.94 5.29 -1.23
CA ARG A 78 9.04 6.74 -1.17
C ARG A 78 10.43 7.18 -1.59
N CYS A 79 10.51 8.15 -2.51
CA CYS A 79 11.78 8.77 -2.87
C CYS A 79 11.72 10.30 -2.72
N ALA A 80 12.88 10.92 -2.49
CA ALA A 80 12.96 12.37 -2.33
C ALA A 80 12.87 13.11 -3.68
N THR A 81 13.28 12.51 -4.81
CA THR A 81 13.22 13.14 -6.14
C THR A 81 11.80 13.53 -6.52
N PHE A 82 10.81 12.65 -6.27
CA PHE A 82 9.41 12.89 -6.67
C PHE A 82 8.43 13.02 -5.49
N GLY A 83 8.86 12.70 -4.27
CA GLY A 83 7.99 12.74 -3.10
C GLY A 83 6.82 11.74 -3.19
N ASN A 84 6.98 10.67 -3.97
CA ASN A 84 5.94 9.66 -4.18
C ASN A 84 5.73 8.76 -2.96
N GLU A 85 4.57 8.12 -2.89
CA GLU A 85 4.35 6.92 -2.07
C GLU A 85 4.68 5.66 -2.90
N PRO A 86 4.75 4.46 -2.29
CA PRO A 86 4.78 3.21 -3.07
C PRO A 86 3.68 3.19 -4.14
N LEU A 87 4.08 2.91 -5.39
CA LEU A 87 3.21 3.08 -6.56
C LEU A 87 2.20 1.93 -6.74
N SER A 88 2.36 0.83 -6.01
CA SER A 88 1.47 -0.35 -6.06
C SER A 88 0.63 -0.46 -4.79
N GLN A 89 -0.64 -0.83 -4.94
CA GLN A 89 -1.52 -1.17 -3.82
C GLN A 89 -1.12 -2.48 -3.13
N GLN A 90 -0.32 -3.34 -3.79
CA GLN A 90 0.19 -4.59 -3.22
C GLN A 90 1.34 -4.36 -2.23
N GLY A 91 1.80 -3.12 -2.10
CA GLY A 91 2.95 -2.73 -1.28
C GLY A 91 4.16 -2.40 -2.15
N GLU A 92 5.34 -2.51 -1.57
CA GLU A 92 6.56 -2.06 -2.25
C GLU A 92 7.05 -3.00 -3.35
N LYS A 93 6.68 -4.29 -3.33
CA LYS A 93 7.09 -5.27 -4.34
C LYS A 93 5.92 -5.63 -5.24
N PHE A 94 6.17 -5.78 -6.53
CA PHE A 94 5.13 -6.15 -7.50
C PHE A 94 5.72 -6.94 -8.67
N TYR A 95 4.84 -7.64 -9.38
CA TYR A 95 5.16 -8.32 -10.64
C TYR A 95 4.75 -7.46 -11.82
N VAL A 96 5.60 -7.40 -12.84
CA VAL A 96 5.28 -6.77 -14.12
C VAL A 96 4.52 -7.78 -14.98
N ILE A 97 3.32 -7.39 -15.41
CA ILE A 97 2.51 -8.22 -16.33
C ILE A 97 2.80 -7.82 -17.77
N ASN A 98 2.83 -6.50 -18.04
CA ASN A 98 3.15 -5.91 -19.32
C ASN A 98 3.90 -4.59 -19.08
N ALA A 99 4.82 -4.25 -19.97
CA ALA A 99 5.53 -2.97 -19.98
C ALA A 99 5.45 -2.36 -21.39
N GLU A 100 5.16 -1.07 -21.46
CA GLU A 100 5.05 -0.33 -22.72
C GLU A 100 5.95 0.91 -22.66
N LEU A 101 6.68 1.18 -23.75
CA LEU A 101 7.48 2.38 -23.93
C LEU A 101 6.96 3.14 -25.15
N TRP A 102 6.63 4.41 -24.94
CA TRP A 102 6.04 5.27 -25.94
C TRP A 102 6.95 6.46 -26.23
N VAL A 103 7.12 6.81 -27.51
CA VAL A 103 7.81 8.01 -27.97
C VAL A 103 6.78 8.96 -28.56
N VAL A 104 6.81 10.23 -28.14
CA VAL A 104 5.90 11.27 -28.64
C VAL A 104 6.72 12.36 -29.31
N GLY A 105 6.43 12.62 -30.59
CA GLY A 105 7.15 13.60 -31.40
C GLY A 105 8.34 13.02 -32.15
N GLY A 106 8.53 13.50 -33.39
CA GLY A 106 9.61 13.15 -34.32
C GLY A 106 9.86 14.28 -35.29
#